data_AF-A0A1C1CDH2-F1
#
_entry.id   AF-A0A1C1CDH2-F1
#
_cell.length_a   1.000
_cell.length_b   1.000
_cell.length_c   1.000
_cell.angle_alpha   90.00
_cell.angle_beta   90.00
_cell.angle_gamma   90.00
#
_symmetry.space_group_name_H-M   'P 1'
#
loop_
_entity.id
_entity.type
_entity.pdbx_description
1 polymer ?
#
loop_
_entity_poly.entity_id
_entity_poly.type
_entity_poly.pdbx_seq_one_letter_code
_entity_poly.pdbx_strand_id
1 'polypeptide(L)'
;MSAPGSLNHVRWLHRRTGLVQVKDKHNAPSTKESATKAKLIITPLDSYRREAFASYPSGGGDMSIESVDEYISIYRKEELCLKITPDVDHPVVSVVFPMSMQDPDLFKCVLMAAQSLHDWRRDPFHVNRSREMLKLHNEAILSVRKRLSAPEAHLDDGVLVAITHLMVADSCRRDLLSLKAHLKGARQIISLRGGLGNSPAHLAVRAIVNMIEFYIALGQYLQISPDDPTSIPARQIEFVQHPFPPDICRDVAKLPVGLAEVALTGHLSVQCIKLLAEVASWVPLVNGATTSAEQAVNPRDRYCRLFAEPRECSRNAIMLLLDLRRSGLPSGLEHVICLGLAIAVRHVSGENRTNIFDTASLAALTKGAKAIDSPSVADSEVLIWISLLVGWRTHSAKPIPRADELLDYVLESFPASRTWKKVSMICRKFWWFECFQSEWEECWRRGVTRQQQRSLSESRSHAVRSREALVAASLPRPASGRIHSNVDEVE
;
A
#
# COMPACT_ATOMS: atom_id res chain seq x y z
N MET A 1 -42.40 18.65 23.81
CA MET A 1 -42.89 19.76 22.98
C MET A 1 -42.55 19.45 21.53
N SER A 2 -43.59 19.39 20.68
CA SER A 2 -43.56 19.71 19.24
C SER A 2 -42.69 18.88 18.29
N ALA A 3 -43.36 18.08 17.45
CA ALA A 3 -43.01 17.84 16.03
C ALA A 3 -43.13 19.17 15.23
N PRO A 4 -42.78 19.32 13.91
CA PRO A 4 -43.10 18.38 12.81
C PRO A 4 -42.23 18.41 11.52
N GLY A 5 -42.59 17.57 10.55
CA GLY A 5 -42.43 17.83 9.10
C GLY A 5 -41.63 16.76 8.33
N SER A 6 -41.99 16.34 7.11
CA SER A 6 -43.15 16.58 6.23
C SER A 6 -43.06 15.65 5.01
N LEU A 7 -44.17 15.51 4.27
CA LEU A 7 -44.30 15.17 2.83
C LEU A 7 -44.18 13.68 2.45
N ASN A 8 -45.25 12.89 2.34
CA ASN A 8 -46.44 12.91 1.44
C ASN A 8 -46.18 12.84 -0.08
N HIS A 9 -46.80 11.80 -0.66
CA HIS A 9 -47.43 11.68 -1.98
C HIS A 9 -46.59 11.62 -3.26
N VAL A 10 -46.59 10.44 -3.90
CA VAL A 10 -47.14 10.25 -5.27
C VAL A 10 -47.83 8.88 -5.36
N ARG A 11 -49.17 8.90 -5.45
CA ARG A 11 -50.08 7.86 -5.96
C ARG A 11 -50.61 8.38 -7.30
N TRP A 12 -50.95 7.47 -8.24
CA TRP A 12 -51.78 7.58 -9.47
C TRP A 12 -51.05 6.93 -10.69
N LEU A 13 -51.62 6.13 -11.61
CA LEU A 13 -52.99 5.95 -12.13
C LEU A 13 -53.20 4.56 -12.80
N HIS A 14 -54.45 4.07 -12.70
CA HIS A 14 -55.24 3.20 -13.61
C HIS A 14 -54.76 1.78 -13.96
N ARG A 15 -55.47 0.67 -13.67
CA ARG A 15 -56.90 0.29 -13.76
C ARG A 15 -57.44 0.26 -15.21
N ARG A 16 -57.45 -0.92 -15.84
CA ARG A 16 -58.56 -1.39 -16.69
C ARG A 16 -58.61 -2.91 -16.75
N THR A 17 -59.80 -3.39 -16.39
CA THR A 17 -60.35 -4.74 -16.43
C THR A 17 -60.69 -5.18 -17.84
N GLY A 18 -60.62 -6.49 -18.11
CA GLY A 18 -61.21 -7.10 -19.31
C GLY A 18 -60.79 -8.56 -19.49
N LEU A 19 -61.57 -9.49 -18.92
CA LEU A 19 -61.61 -10.90 -19.34
C LEU A 19 -62.05 -10.98 -20.81
N VAL A 20 -61.37 -11.80 -21.62
CA VAL A 20 -62.02 -12.79 -22.52
C VAL A 20 -61.06 -13.97 -22.71
N GLN A 21 -61.69 -15.14 -22.61
CA GLN A 21 -61.18 -16.50 -22.68
C GLN A 21 -60.95 -16.99 -24.13
N VAL A 22 -60.28 -18.14 -24.23
CA VAL A 22 -60.45 -19.21 -25.23
C VAL A 22 -59.53 -19.24 -26.47
N LYS A 23 -58.66 -20.26 -26.42
CA LYS A 23 -58.22 -21.22 -27.43
C LYS A 23 -57.30 -20.81 -28.59
N ASP A 24 -56.21 -21.57 -28.58
CA ASP A 24 -55.66 -22.38 -29.67
C ASP A 24 -54.69 -21.77 -30.68
N LYS A 25 -53.55 -22.49 -30.72
CA LYS A 25 -52.60 -22.71 -31.81
C LYS A 25 -51.45 -21.71 -31.98
N HIS A 26 -50.30 -22.18 -31.47
CA HIS A 26 -49.01 -22.27 -32.15
C HIS A 26 -48.76 -21.27 -33.29
N ASN A 27 -48.01 -20.20 -32.98
CA ASN A 27 -46.79 -19.80 -33.68
C ASN A 27 -46.35 -18.39 -33.24
N ALA A 28 -45.04 -18.13 -33.31
CA ALA A 28 -44.34 -16.84 -33.23
C ALA A 28 -43.71 -16.47 -31.87
N PRO A 29 -42.64 -15.65 -31.84
CA PRO A 29 -41.29 -16.17 -31.64
C PRO A 29 -40.62 -15.61 -30.38
N SER A 30 -39.60 -16.33 -29.92
CA SER A 30 -38.75 -15.96 -28.79
C SER A 30 -37.90 -14.71 -29.07
N THR A 31 -38.38 -13.55 -28.66
CA THR A 31 -37.54 -12.38 -28.35
C THR A 31 -37.02 -12.54 -26.92
N LYS A 32 -35.84 -13.13 -26.78
CA LYS A 32 -35.03 -12.91 -25.56
C LYS A 32 -33.76 -12.18 -25.97
N GLU A 33 -33.76 -10.92 -25.58
CA GLU A 33 -32.71 -9.92 -25.71
C GLU A 33 -31.33 -10.53 -25.44
N SER A 34 -30.53 -10.57 -26.51
CA SER A 34 -29.10 -10.80 -26.43
C SER A 34 -28.51 -9.61 -25.69
N ALA A 35 -28.25 -9.78 -24.39
CA ALA A 35 -27.39 -8.88 -23.64
C ALA A 35 -26.04 -8.84 -24.35
N THR A 36 -25.76 -7.71 -25.01
CA THR A 36 -24.50 -7.37 -25.65
C THR A 36 -23.37 -7.45 -24.62
N LYS A 37 -22.79 -8.63 -24.44
CA LYS A 37 -21.46 -8.79 -23.86
C LYS A 37 -20.53 -7.92 -24.69
N ALA A 38 -20.01 -6.86 -24.09
CA ALA A 38 -19.03 -5.98 -24.71
C ALA A 38 -17.89 -6.85 -25.26
N LYS A 39 -17.88 -7.06 -26.59
CA LYS A 39 -16.79 -7.75 -27.28
C LYS A 39 -15.58 -6.82 -27.20
N LEU A 40 -14.65 -7.14 -26.31
CA LEU A 40 -13.33 -6.52 -26.30
C LEU A 40 -12.68 -6.70 -27.67
N ILE A 41 -11.95 -5.66 -28.08
CA ILE A 41 -11.26 -5.59 -29.37
C ILE A 41 -10.15 -6.65 -29.37
N ILE A 42 -10.24 -7.59 -30.31
CA ILE A 42 -9.23 -8.63 -30.56
C ILE A 42 -7.94 -7.94 -31.01
N THR A 43 -6.86 -8.16 -30.28
CA THR A 43 -5.52 -7.67 -30.66
C THR A 43 -4.69 -8.79 -31.29
N PRO A 44 -3.64 -8.47 -32.08
CA PRO A 44 -2.72 -9.47 -32.63
C PRO A 44 -2.03 -10.37 -31.60
N LEU A 45 -2.06 -9.99 -30.31
CA LEU A 45 -1.58 -10.82 -29.20
C LEU A 45 -2.55 -11.96 -28.85
N ASP A 46 -3.84 -11.84 -29.19
CA ASP A 46 -4.88 -12.83 -28.85
C ASP A 46 -4.86 -14.06 -29.78
N SER A 47 -4.36 -13.93 -31.01
CA SER A 47 -4.31 -15.04 -31.97
C SER A 47 -3.30 -16.12 -31.58
N TYR A 48 -2.20 -15.74 -30.93
CA TYR A 48 -1.17 -16.68 -30.45
C TYR A 48 -1.46 -17.26 -29.06
N ARG A 49 -2.37 -16.65 -28.28
CA ARG A 49 -2.65 -17.05 -26.89
C ARG A 49 -3.54 -18.28 -26.76
N ARG A 50 -4.45 -18.53 -27.70
CA ARG A 50 -5.40 -19.66 -27.58
C ARG A 50 -4.70 -21.02 -27.51
N GLU A 51 -3.62 -21.22 -28.25
CA GLU A 51 -2.86 -22.49 -28.21
C GLU A 51 -2.01 -22.63 -26.95
N ALA A 52 -1.39 -21.55 -26.46
CA ALA A 52 -0.57 -21.60 -25.25
C ALA A 52 -1.37 -22.09 -24.03
N PHE A 53 -2.65 -21.72 -23.90
CA PHE A 53 -3.50 -22.10 -22.77
C PHE A 53 -4.20 -23.45 -22.89
N ALA A 54 -4.19 -24.07 -24.08
CA ALA A 54 -4.57 -25.48 -24.21
C ALA A 54 -3.61 -26.40 -23.44
N SER A 55 -2.41 -25.91 -23.09
CA SER A 55 -1.39 -26.61 -22.29
C SER A 55 -1.61 -26.56 -20.78
N TYR A 56 -2.67 -25.90 -20.27
CA TYR A 56 -2.86 -25.80 -18.82
C TYR A 56 -3.04 -27.20 -18.17
N PRO A 57 -2.34 -27.48 -17.05
CA PRO A 57 -2.31 -28.82 -16.44
C PRO A 57 -3.69 -29.41 -16.08
N SER A 58 -4.70 -28.57 -15.84
CA SER A 58 -6.04 -28.98 -15.45
C SER A 58 -6.98 -29.29 -16.64
N GLY A 59 -6.48 -29.26 -17.87
CA GLY A 59 -7.29 -29.36 -19.09
C GLY A 59 -8.07 -28.07 -19.31
N GLY A 60 -8.02 -27.53 -20.53
CA GLY A 60 -8.66 -26.28 -20.95
C GLY A 60 -10.21 -26.25 -20.90
N GLY A 61 -10.84 -26.71 -19.82
CA GLY A 61 -12.29 -26.55 -19.59
C GLY A 61 -12.69 -25.07 -19.49
N ASP A 62 -13.95 -24.78 -19.09
CA ASP A 62 -14.52 -23.43 -18.87
C ASP A 62 -13.83 -22.62 -17.75
N MET A 63 -12.50 -22.65 -17.69
CA MET A 63 -11.66 -21.79 -16.87
C MET A 63 -11.75 -20.37 -17.44
N SER A 64 -11.92 -19.37 -16.57
CA SER A 64 -11.77 -17.98 -16.98
C SER A 64 -10.29 -17.72 -17.26
N ILE A 65 -9.89 -17.89 -18.52
CA ILE A 65 -8.59 -17.48 -19.06
C ILE A 65 -8.33 -16.01 -18.70
N GLU A 66 -9.40 -15.21 -18.63
CA GLU A 66 -9.36 -13.79 -18.27
C GLU A 66 -8.80 -13.57 -16.86
N SER A 67 -9.11 -14.46 -15.90
CA SER A 67 -8.58 -14.33 -14.53
C SER A 67 -7.06 -14.51 -14.46
N VAL A 68 -6.51 -15.45 -15.25
CA VAL A 68 -5.06 -15.72 -15.28
C VAL A 68 -4.31 -14.62 -16.05
N ASP A 69 -4.87 -14.17 -17.17
CA ASP A 69 -4.31 -13.06 -17.94
C ASP A 69 -4.26 -11.77 -17.11
N GLU A 70 -5.33 -11.48 -16.35
CA GLU A 70 -5.37 -10.35 -15.43
C GLU A 70 -4.37 -10.53 -14.29
N TYR A 71 -4.26 -11.73 -13.70
CA TYR A 71 -3.27 -12.05 -12.67
C TYR A 71 -1.83 -11.78 -13.15
N ILE A 72 -1.46 -12.27 -14.32
CA ILE A 72 -0.13 -12.02 -14.91
C ILE A 72 0.06 -10.52 -15.19
N SER A 73 -0.94 -9.85 -15.78
CA SER A 73 -0.88 -8.40 -16.05
C SER A 73 -0.65 -7.58 -14.77
N ILE A 74 -1.31 -7.92 -13.67
CA ILE A 74 -1.18 -7.23 -12.38
C ILE A 74 0.27 -7.28 -11.90
N TYR A 75 0.88 -8.47 -11.88
CA TYR A 75 2.24 -8.65 -11.38
C TYR A 75 3.31 -8.08 -12.30
N ARG A 76 3.10 -8.12 -13.62
CA ARG A 76 4.00 -7.46 -14.59
C ARG A 76 4.06 -5.94 -14.38
N LYS A 77 2.97 -5.33 -13.92
CA LYS A 77 2.87 -3.89 -13.65
C LYS A 77 3.12 -3.53 -12.19
N GLU A 78 3.48 -4.49 -11.34
CA GLU A 78 3.81 -4.22 -9.94
C GLU A 78 5.14 -3.44 -9.87
N GLU A 79 5.11 -2.29 -9.21
CA GLU A 79 6.31 -1.61 -8.74
C GLU A 79 6.77 -2.31 -7.47
N LEU A 80 8.02 -2.78 -7.48
CA LEU A 80 8.65 -3.37 -6.30
C LEU A 80 9.01 -2.26 -5.29
N CYS A 81 10.18 -2.35 -4.67
CA CYS A 81 10.68 -1.22 -3.89
C CYS A 81 10.88 0.01 -4.80
N LEU A 82 10.51 1.18 -4.28
CA LEU A 82 10.60 2.44 -5.03
C LEU A 82 9.78 2.34 -6.34
N LYS A 83 10.30 2.77 -7.48
CA LYS A 83 9.61 2.67 -8.79
C LYS A 83 10.24 1.64 -9.73
N ILE A 84 10.80 0.57 -9.18
CA ILE A 84 11.38 -0.50 -10.00
C ILE A 84 10.27 -1.44 -10.49
N THR A 85 10.13 -1.55 -11.81
CA THR A 85 9.18 -2.48 -12.44
C THR A 85 9.95 -3.59 -13.19
N PRO A 86 9.82 -4.85 -12.78
CA PRO A 86 10.54 -5.98 -13.38
C PRO A 86 9.87 -6.54 -14.64
N ASP A 87 8.63 -6.15 -14.93
CA ASP A 87 7.83 -6.71 -16.03
C ASP A 87 7.75 -8.25 -15.98
N VAL A 88 8.24 -8.94 -17.01
CA VAL A 88 8.21 -10.41 -17.11
C VAL A 88 9.12 -11.10 -16.09
N ASP A 89 10.13 -10.41 -15.56
CA ASP A 89 11.05 -10.97 -14.57
C ASP A 89 10.48 -10.95 -13.14
N HIS A 90 9.26 -10.41 -12.95
CA HIS A 90 8.59 -10.39 -11.65
C HIS A 90 8.56 -11.78 -11.02
N PRO A 91 8.98 -12.00 -9.76
CA PRO A 91 9.13 -13.37 -9.21
C PRO A 91 7.85 -14.21 -9.19
N VAL A 92 6.68 -13.58 -9.08
CA VAL A 92 5.40 -14.30 -9.24
C VAL A 92 5.22 -14.83 -10.67
N VAL A 93 5.70 -14.10 -11.68
CA VAL A 93 5.60 -14.44 -13.10
C VAL A 93 6.75 -15.33 -13.56
N SER A 94 7.99 -15.08 -13.11
CA SER A 94 9.20 -15.77 -13.56
C SER A 94 9.61 -16.98 -12.71
N VAL A 95 8.97 -17.16 -11.54
CA VAL A 95 9.24 -18.28 -10.63
C VAL A 95 7.97 -19.05 -10.32
N VAL A 96 7.03 -18.40 -9.63
CA VAL A 96 5.83 -19.05 -9.08
C VAL A 96 4.94 -19.62 -10.17
N PHE A 97 4.67 -18.83 -11.22
CA PHE A 97 3.79 -19.26 -12.31
C PHE A 97 4.39 -20.43 -13.13
N PRO A 98 5.67 -20.41 -13.57
CA PRO A 98 6.30 -21.58 -14.19
C PRO A 98 6.32 -22.81 -13.29
N MET A 99 6.54 -22.64 -11.98
CA MET A 99 6.46 -23.76 -11.03
C MET A 99 5.05 -24.37 -10.99
N SER A 100 4.00 -23.55 -10.99
CA SER A 100 2.62 -24.06 -10.95
C SER A 100 2.22 -24.74 -12.26
N MET A 101 2.75 -24.29 -13.40
CA MET A 101 2.53 -24.93 -14.70
C MET A 101 3.09 -26.36 -14.78
N GLN A 102 4.05 -26.73 -13.93
CA GLN A 102 4.62 -28.07 -13.86
C GLN A 102 3.87 -28.99 -12.88
N ASP A 103 2.91 -28.45 -12.13
CA ASP A 103 2.27 -29.13 -11.01
C ASP A 103 0.75 -28.85 -11.01
N PRO A 104 -0.08 -29.83 -11.44
CA PRO A 104 -1.52 -29.63 -11.57
C PRO A 104 -2.24 -29.24 -10.26
N ASP A 105 -1.72 -29.70 -9.11
CA ASP A 105 -2.30 -29.39 -7.81
C ASP A 105 -1.93 -27.98 -7.35
N LEU A 106 -0.70 -27.54 -7.65
CA LEU A 106 -0.28 -26.16 -7.41
C LEU A 106 -0.98 -25.17 -8.37
N PHE A 107 -1.19 -25.55 -9.63
CA PHE A 107 -1.87 -24.73 -10.62
C PHE A 107 -3.28 -24.34 -10.16
N LYS A 108 -4.04 -25.27 -9.57
CA LYS A 108 -5.37 -24.99 -8.98
C LYS A 108 -5.31 -23.90 -7.91
N CYS A 109 -4.25 -23.86 -7.12
CA CYS A 109 -4.06 -22.84 -6.08
C CYS A 109 -3.80 -21.46 -6.71
N VAL A 110 -3.01 -21.41 -7.79
CA VAL A 110 -2.78 -20.17 -8.54
C VAL A 110 -4.07 -19.69 -9.22
N LEU A 111 -4.83 -20.58 -9.85
CA LEU A 111 -6.13 -20.27 -10.45
C LEU A 111 -7.11 -19.67 -9.42
N MET A 112 -7.16 -20.27 -8.24
CA MET A 112 -8.01 -19.81 -7.14
C MET A 112 -7.63 -18.39 -6.68
N ALA A 113 -6.34 -18.07 -6.57
CA ALA A 113 -5.90 -16.71 -6.26
C ALA A 113 -6.17 -15.73 -7.41
N ALA A 114 -5.96 -16.16 -8.66
CA ALA A 114 -6.25 -15.37 -9.85
C ALA A 114 -7.74 -14.99 -9.93
N GLN A 115 -8.62 -15.97 -9.75
CA GLN A 115 -10.06 -15.74 -9.68
C GLN A 115 -10.45 -14.85 -8.50
N SER A 116 -9.81 -15.01 -7.33
CA SER A 116 -10.07 -14.16 -6.16
C SER A 116 -9.76 -12.69 -6.43
N LEU A 117 -8.61 -12.40 -7.06
CA LEU A 117 -8.21 -11.05 -7.45
C LEU A 117 -9.15 -10.50 -8.52
N HIS A 118 -9.51 -11.32 -9.50
CA HIS A 118 -10.43 -10.97 -10.58
C HIS A 118 -11.82 -10.58 -10.05
N ASP A 119 -12.37 -11.35 -9.12
CA ASP A 119 -13.66 -11.08 -8.46
C ASP A 119 -13.57 -9.81 -7.60
N TRP A 120 -12.54 -9.69 -6.76
CA TRP A 120 -12.34 -8.55 -5.87
C TRP A 120 -12.23 -7.21 -6.60
N ARG A 121 -11.63 -7.18 -7.79
CA ARG A 121 -11.51 -5.94 -8.58
C ARG A 121 -12.84 -5.47 -9.15
N ARG A 122 -13.74 -6.39 -9.45
CA ARG A 122 -15.08 -6.11 -9.98
C ARG A 122 -16.04 -5.75 -8.88
N ASP A 123 -15.90 -6.37 -7.71
CA ASP A 123 -16.70 -6.05 -6.53
C ASP A 123 -15.84 -5.94 -5.26
N PRO A 124 -15.16 -4.80 -5.05
CA PRO A 124 -14.25 -4.62 -3.92
C PRO A 124 -14.97 -4.41 -2.58
N PHE A 125 -16.28 -4.18 -2.63
CA PHE A 125 -17.12 -3.89 -1.46
C PHE A 125 -17.91 -5.11 -0.99
N HIS A 126 -18.27 -6.04 -1.89
CA HIS A 126 -18.95 -7.27 -1.49
C HIS A 126 -18.00 -8.47 -1.52
N VAL A 127 -18.05 -9.25 -0.44
CA VAL A 127 -17.22 -10.45 -0.21
C VAL A 127 -17.82 -11.69 -0.92
N ASN A 128 -18.74 -11.48 -1.86
CA ASN A 128 -19.47 -12.56 -2.51
C ASN A 128 -18.52 -13.40 -3.37
N ARG A 129 -18.55 -14.72 -3.15
CA ARG A 129 -17.75 -15.64 -3.95
C ARG A 129 -18.50 -15.93 -5.25
N SER A 130 -17.84 -15.77 -6.39
CA SER A 130 -18.34 -16.39 -7.62
C SER A 130 -18.45 -17.91 -7.41
N ARG A 131 -19.34 -18.55 -8.18
CA ARG A 131 -19.50 -20.01 -8.12
C ARG A 131 -18.21 -20.71 -8.55
N GLU A 132 -17.52 -20.11 -9.50
CA GLU A 132 -16.22 -20.49 -10.05
C GLU A 132 -15.16 -20.43 -8.94
N MET A 133 -15.08 -19.32 -8.21
CA MET A 133 -14.15 -19.17 -7.09
C MET A 133 -14.41 -20.19 -5.97
N LEU A 134 -15.68 -20.45 -5.62
CA LEU A 134 -16.02 -21.47 -4.63
C LEU A 134 -15.51 -22.86 -5.02
N LYS A 135 -15.67 -23.24 -6.29
CA LYS A 135 -15.18 -24.52 -6.82
C LYS A 135 -13.66 -24.59 -6.75
N LEU A 136 -12.96 -23.59 -7.28
CA LEU A 136 -11.50 -23.50 -7.26
C LEU A 136 -10.93 -23.51 -5.84
N HIS A 137 -11.60 -22.86 -4.90
CA HIS A 137 -11.19 -22.84 -3.49
C HIS A 137 -11.27 -24.23 -2.84
N ASN A 138 -12.36 -24.96 -3.07
CA ASN A 138 -12.49 -26.33 -2.57
C ASN A 138 -11.42 -27.25 -3.18
N GLU A 139 -11.17 -27.13 -4.50
CA GLU A 139 -10.12 -27.89 -5.18
C GLU A 139 -8.72 -27.57 -4.65
N ALA A 140 -8.41 -26.28 -4.43
CA ALA A 140 -7.14 -25.84 -3.88
C ALA A 140 -6.92 -26.36 -2.44
N ILE A 141 -7.94 -26.32 -1.58
CA ILE A 141 -7.86 -26.88 -0.22
C ILE A 141 -7.60 -28.39 -0.27
N LEU A 142 -8.28 -29.12 -1.16
CA LEU A 142 -8.06 -30.56 -1.32
C LEU A 142 -6.64 -30.86 -1.81
N SER A 143 -6.14 -30.09 -2.77
CA SER A 143 -4.76 -30.19 -3.27
C SER A 143 -3.74 -29.94 -2.14
N VAL A 144 -3.93 -28.90 -1.33
CA VAL A 144 -3.05 -28.63 -0.17
C VAL A 144 -3.11 -29.75 0.87
N ARG A 145 -4.31 -30.24 1.22
CA ARG A 145 -4.47 -31.36 2.16
C ARG A 145 -3.79 -32.63 1.68
N LYS A 146 -3.92 -32.93 0.39
CA LYS A 146 -3.25 -34.07 -0.24
C LYS A 146 -1.72 -33.94 -0.08
N ARG A 147 -1.13 -32.79 -0.40
CA ARG A 147 0.31 -32.56 -0.23
C ARG A 147 0.74 -32.66 1.23
N LEU A 148 -0.02 -32.05 2.15
CA LEU A 148 0.27 -32.08 3.59
C LEU A 148 0.20 -33.48 4.20
N SER A 149 -0.47 -34.44 3.55
CA SER A 149 -0.51 -35.83 3.99
C SER A 149 0.78 -36.61 3.68
N ALA A 150 1.67 -36.06 2.85
CA ALA A 150 2.97 -36.67 2.56
C ALA A 150 3.93 -36.55 3.77
N PRO A 151 4.74 -37.58 4.08
CA PRO A 151 5.66 -37.55 5.22
C PRO A 151 6.66 -36.37 5.21
N GLU A 152 7.11 -35.98 4.01
CA GLU A 152 8.08 -34.91 3.80
C GLU A 152 7.43 -33.60 3.32
N ALA A 153 6.13 -33.40 3.57
CA ALA A 153 5.40 -32.22 3.10
C ALA A 153 6.03 -30.87 3.50
N HIS A 154 6.80 -30.84 4.60
CA HIS A 154 7.48 -29.64 5.07
C HIS A 154 8.70 -29.25 4.21
N LEU A 155 9.24 -30.19 3.42
CA LEU A 155 10.34 -29.95 2.47
C LEU A 155 9.85 -29.57 1.07
N ASP A 156 8.55 -29.71 0.80
CA ASP A 156 7.93 -29.42 -0.49
C ASP A 156 7.62 -27.93 -0.64
N ASP A 157 8.40 -27.23 -1.46
CA ASP A 157 8.19 -25.81 -1.75
C ASP A 157 6.80 -25.53 -2.33
N GLY A 158 6.20 -26.47 -3.06
CA GLY A 158 4.86 -26.34 -3.62
C GLY A 158 3.79 -26.23 -2.54
N VAL A 159 3.98 -26.81 -1.35
CA VAL A 159 3.07 -26.62 -0.20
C VAL A 159 3.07 -25.16 0.25
N LEU A 160 4.25 -24.55 0.40
CA LEU A 160 4.35 -23.15 0.81
C LEU A 160 3.79 -22.21 -0.25
N VAL A 161 4.10 -22.45 -1.53
CA VAL A 161 3.52 -21.65 -2.62
C VAL A 161 2.00 -21.79 -2.62
N ALA A 162 1.44 -22.98 -2.46
CA ALA A 162 0.00 -23.18 -2.40
C ALA A 162 -0.65 -22.43 -1.21
N ILE A 163 -0.05 -22.50 -0.01
CA ILE A 163 -0.53 -21.78 1.17
C ILE A 163 -0.45 -20.26 0.96
N THR A 164 0.60 -19.74 0.31
CA THR A 164 0.67 -18.30 0.01
C THR A 164 -0.45 -17.84 -0.91
N HIS A 165 -0.93 -18.68 -1.83
CA HIS A 165 -2.07 -18.35 -2.69
C HIS A 165 -3.42 -18.44 -1.96
N LEU A 166 -3.56 -19.36 -0.98
CA LEU A 166 -4.70 -19.34 -0.06
C LEU A 166 -4.74 -18.03 0.74
N MET A 167 -3.60 -17.55 1.24
CA MET A 167 -3.52 -16.25 1.91
C MET A 167 -3.91 -15.06 1.01
N VAL A 168 -3.53 -15.09 -0.28
CA VAL A 168 -3.96 -14.07 -1.25
C VAL A 168 -5.48 -14.07 -1.39
N ALA A 169 -6.10 -15.24 -1.51
CA ALA A 169 -7.55 -15.36 -1.62
C ALA A 169 -8.27 -14.90 -0.34
N ASP A 170 -7.76 -15.26 0.84
CA ASP A 170 -8.31 -14.79 2.11
C ASP A 170 -8.21 -13.25 2.23
N SER A 171 -7.12 -12.67 1.75
CA SER A 171 -6.92 -11.22 1.72
C SER A 171 -7.92 -10.52 0.81
N CYS A 172 -8.16 -11.06 -0.40
CA CYS A 172 -9.18 -10.55 -1.31
C CYS A 172 -10.59 -10.58 -0.69
N ARG A 173 -10.83 -11.57 0.17
CA ARG A 173 -12.08 -11.75 0.91
C ARG A 173 -12.16 -10.99 2.22
N ARG A 174 -11.07 -10.35 2.66
CA ARG A 174 -10.95 -9.74 3.99
C ARG A 174 -11.24 -10.73 5.13
N ASP A 175 -10.97 -12.02 4.91
CA ASP A 175 -11.13 -13.07 5.92
C ASP A 175 -9.86 -13.13 6.78
N LEU A 176 -9.76 -12.21 7.74
CA LEU A 176 -8.58 -12.07 8.59
C LEU A 176 -8.33 -13.33 9.45
N LEU A 177 -9.38 -14.07 9.81
CA LEU A 177 -9.25 -15.29 10.61
C LEU A 177 -8.58 -16.39 9.80
N SER A 178 -9.08 -16.67 8.60
CA SER A 178 -8.47 -17.66 7.69
C SER A 178 -7.05 -17.25 7.30
N LEU A 179 -6.84 -15.96 7.02
CA LEU A 179 -5.51 -15.42 6.70
C LEU A 179 -4.50 -15.67 7.83
N LYS A 180 -4.87 -15.36 9.08
CA LYS A 180 -4.03 -15.62 10.26
C LYS A 180 -3.75 -17.12 10.44
N ALA A 181 -4.74 -17.98 10.19
CA ALA A 181 -4.58 -19.43 10.30
C ALA A 181 -3.58 -19.97 9.26
N HIS A 182 -3.71 -19.57 8.00
CA HIS A 182 -2.77 -19.97 6.94
C HIS A 182 -1.37 -19.41 7.16
N LEU A 183 -1.24 -18.16 7.62
CA LEU A 183 0.05 -17.57 7.99
C LEU A 183 0.72 -18.37 9.12
N LYS A 184 -0.03 -18.75 10.15
CA LYS A 184 0.46 -19.60 11.25
C LYS A 184 0.95 -20.95 10.71
N GLY A 185 0.19 -21.58 9.82
CA GLY A 185 0.56 -22.84 9.17
C GLY A 185 1.85 -22.70 8.35
N ALA A 186 1.97 -21.65 7.53
CA ALA A 186 3.17 -21.37 6.75
C ALA A 186 4.41 -21.19 7.64
N ARG A 187 4.30 -20.42 8.73
CA ARG A 187 5.38 -20.23 9.71
C ARG A 187 5.82 -21.55 10.35
N GLN A 188 4.87 -22.42 10.70
CA GLN A 188 5.17 -23.72 11.27
C GLN A 188 5.93 -24.62 10.28
N ILE A 189 5.51 -24.65 9.01
CA ILE A 189 6.20 -25.40 7.96
C ILE A 189 7.62 -24.85 7.74
N ILE A 190 7.77 -23.53 7.69
CA ILE A 190 9.08 -22.86 7.58
C ILE A 190 9.99 -23.20 8.77
N SER A 191 9.43 -23.28 9.98
CA SER A 191 10.19 -23.68 11.17
C SER A 191 10.65 -25.14 11.08
N LEU A 192 9.77 -26.07 10.69
CA LEU A 192 10.07 -27.50 10.57
C LEU A 192 11.19 -27.80 9.56
N ARG A 193 11.30 -27.02 8.48
CA ARG A 193 12.38 -27.13 7.48
C ARG A 193 13.69 -26.45 7.89
N GLY A 194 13.75 -25.77 9.04
CA GLY A 194 14.93 -25.00 9.48
C GLY A 194 15.09 -23.62 8.81
N GLY A 195 14.02 -23.07 8.23
CA GLY A 195 14.01 -21.78 7.56
C GLY A 195 14.00 -21.86 6.02
N LEU A 196 14.00 -20.68 5.39
CA LEU A 196 14.02 -20.54 3.94
C LEU A 196 15.42 -20.14 3.47
N GLY A 197 16.02 -20.90 2.55
CA GLY A 197 17.24 -20.52 1.84
C GLY A 197 17.03 -19.36 0.85
N ASN A 198 18.00 -19.13 -0.05
CA ASN A 198 17.98 -18.00 -1.00
C ASN A 198 17.64 -18.40 -2.45
N SER A 199 16.96 -19.53 -2.65
CA SER A 199 16.46 -19.89 -3.98
C SER A 199 15.40 -18.87 -4.44
N PRO A 200 15.20 -18.67 -5.76
CA PRO A 200 14.16 -17.80 -6.28
C PRO A 200 12.76 -18.09 -5.70
N ALA A 201 12.42 -19.38 -5.51
CA ALA A 201 11.14 -19.81 -4.94
C ALA A 201 11.03 -19.43 -3.45
N HIS A 202 12.08 -19.65 -2.67
CA HIS A 202 12.12 -19.27 -1.27
C HIS A 202 12.02 -17.75 -1.08
N LEU A 203 12.70 -16.97 -1.93
CA LEU A 203 12.60 -15.51 -1.91
C LEU A 203 11.18 -15.04 -2.23
N ALA A 204 10.51 -15.65 -3.21
CA ALA A 204 9.12 -15.36 -3.53
C ALA A 204 8.16 -15.70 -2.37
N VAL A 205 8.32 -16.88 -1.75
CA VAL A 205 7.52 -17.27 -0.58
C VAL A 205 7.77 -16.31 0.59
N ARG A 206 9.03 -16.02 0.90
CA ARG A 206 9.44 -15.10 1.97
C ARG A 206 8.81 -13.71 1.77
N ALA A 207 8.87 -13.19 0.55
CA ALA A 207 8.26 -11.91 0.18
C ALA A 207 6.75 -11.88 0.43
N ILE A 208 6.00 -12.92 0.01
CA ILE A 208 4.55 -12.96 0.18
C ILE A 208 4.18 -13.09 1.66
N VAL A 209 4.87 -13.95 2.42
CA VAL A 209 4.68 -14.07 3.87
C VAL A 209 4.92 -12.71 4.55
N ASN A 210 6.04 -12.06 4.25
CA ASN A 210 6.39 -10.75 4.82
C ASN A 210 5.36 -9.67 4.46
N MET A 211 4.80 -9.71 3.24
CA MET A 211 3.73 -8.79 2.82
C MET A 211 2.48 -8.95 3.69
N ILE A 212 2.05 -10.20 3.94
CA ILE A 212 0.87 -10.47 4.77
C ILE A 212 1.12 -10.02 6.21
N GLU A 213 2.29 -10.35 6.76
CA GLU A 213 2.71 -9.90 8.09
C GLU A 213 2.73 -8.38 8.21
N PHE A 214 3.26 -7.70 7.20
CA PHE A 214 3.29 -6.25 7.11
C PHE A 214 1.88 -5.65 7.22
N TYR A 215 0.90 -6.13 6.45
CA TYR A 215 -0.45 -5.57 6.48
C TYR A 215 -1.20 -5.87 7.77
N ILE A 216 -1.01 -7.05 8.36
CA ILE A 216 -1.58 -7.38 9.68
C ILE A 216 -1.00 -6.44 10.74
N ALA A 217 0.33 -6.30 10.79
CA ALA A 217 1.00 -5.43 11.75
C ALA A 217 0.64 -3.95 11.54
N LEU A 218 0.51 -3.51 10.29
CA LEU A 218 0.13 -2.14 9.95
C LEU A 218 -1.29 -1.83 10.41
N GLY A 219 -2.23 -2.76 10.21
CA GLY A 219 -3.60 -2.64 10.72
C GLY A 219 -3.65 -2.49 12.25
N GLN A 220 -2.81 -3.22 12.98
CA GLN A 220 -2.70 -3.12 14.45
C GLN A 220 -2.07 -1.79 14.89
N TYR A 221 -0.99 -1.38 14.22
CA TYR A 221 -0.29 -0.14 14.52
C TYR A 221 -1.20 1.07 14.33
N LEU A 222 -1.95 1.09 13.22
CA LEU A 222 -2.92 2.13 12.88
C LEU A 222 -4.26 2.00 13.63
N GLN A 223 -4.42 1.01 14.50
CA GLN A 223 -5.65 0.77 15.28
C GLN A 223 -6.89 0.48 14.44
N ILE A 224 -6.70 -0.05 13.23
CA ILE A 224 -7.78 -0.47 12.33
C ILE A 224 -8.23 -1.89 12.68
N SER A 225 -7.30 -2.72 13.17
CA SER A 225 -7.58 -4.04 13.74
C SER A 225 -7.11 -4.09 15.20
N PRO A 226 -7.75 -4.91 16.07
CA PRO A 226 -7.32 -5.04 17.45
C PRO A 226 -5.87 -5.50 17.55
N ASP A 227 -5.15 -4.95 18.52
CA ASP A 227 -3.82 -5.43 18.84
C ASP A 227 -3.92 -6.88 19.34
N ASP A 228 -3.03 -7.74 18.83
CA ASP A 228 -3.00 -9.16 19.14
C ASP A 228 -1.54 -9.56 19.48
N PRO A 229 -1.12 -9.33 20.74
CA PRO A 229 0.24 -9.63 21.18
C PRO A 229 0.56 -11.12 21.16
N THR A 230 -0.44 -12.00 21.08
CA THR A 230 -0.21 -13.45 20.92
C THR A 230 0.28 -13.78 19.52
N SER A 231 -0.16 -13.03 18.51
CA SER A 231 0.24 -13.22 17.12
C SER A 231 1.58 -12.57 16.76
N ILE A 232 1.92 -11.47 17.46
CA ILE A 232 3.16 -10.69 17.31
C ILE A 232 3.68 -10.38 18.72
N PRO A 233 4.56 -11.22 19.28
CA PRO A 233 5.15 -10.98 20.59
C PRO A 233 5.91 -9.65 20.63
N ALA A 234 5.75 -8.89 21.71
CA ALA A 234 6.47 -7.63 21.90
C ALA A 234 7.96 -7.91 22.12
N ARG A 235 8.83 -7.13 21.48
CA ARG A 235 10.27 -7.12 21.75
C ARG A 235 10.62 -5.92 22.61
N GLN A 236 11.60 -6.09 23.49
CA GLN A 236 12.15 -4.98 24.25
C GLN A 236 12.94 -4.07 23.32
N ILE A 237 12.67 -2.76 23.39
CA ILE A 237 13.43 -1.73 22.67
C ILE A 237 14.66 -1.40 23.49
N GLU A 238 15.82 -1.37 22.85
CA GLU A 238 17.11 -1.11 23.49
C GLU A 238 17.74 0.15 22.90
N PHE A 239 18.17 1.07 23.76
CA PHE A 239 18.94 2.24 23.39
C PHE A 239 20.33 2.14 24.01
N VAL A 240 21.34 2.53 23.25
CA VAL A 240 22.74 2.53 23.70
C VAL A 240 23.27 3.95 23.75
N GLN A 241 24.09 4.25 24.75
CA GLN A 241 24.81 5.51 24.88
C GLN A 241 26.29 5.32 24.54
N HIS A 242 26.99 6.43 24.32
CA HIS A 242 28.43 6.39 24.08
C HIS A 242 29.20 5.88 25.31
N PRO A 243 30.28 5.09 25.12
CA PRO A 243 30.75 4.56 23.83
C PRO A 243 29.88 3.40 23.32
N PHE A 244 29.62 3.39 22.01
CA PHE A 244 28.81 2.32 21.41
C PHE A 244 29.54 0.98 21.39
N PRO A 245 28.82 -0.15 21.58
CA PRO A 245 29.37 -1.49 21.41
C PRO A 245 29.94 -1.73 19.99
N PRO A 246 30.97 -2.58 19.82
CA PRO A 246 31.63 -2.79 18.53
C PRO A 246 30.72 -3.31 17.40
N ASP A 247 29.70 -4.09 17.72
CA ASP A 247 28.70 -4.56 16.78
C ASP A 247 27.82 -3.41 16.28
N ILE A 248 27.37 -2.52 17.17
CA ILE A 248 26.61 -1.32 16.81
C ILE A 248 27.45 -0.37 15.95
N CYS A 249 28.72 -0.16 16.30
CA CYS A 249 29.65 0.63 15.48
C CYS A 249 29.76 0.09 14.04
N ARG A 250 29.75 -1.24 13.87
CA ARG A 250 29.79 -1.88 12.55
C ARG A 250 28.51 -1.66 11.76
N ASP A 251 27.36 -1.65 12.42
CA ASP A 251 26.09 -1.38 11.76
C ASP A 251 25.96 0.10 11.38
N VAL A 252 26.36 1.03 12.27
CA VAL A 252 26.44 2.47 11.97
C VAL A 252 27.36 2.74 10.78
N ALA A 253 28.49 2.04 10.66
CA ALA A 253 29.43 2.19 9.55
C ALA A 253 28.86 1.79 8.16
N LYS A 254 27.77 1.02 8.11
CA LYS A 254 27.07 0.69 6.85
C LYS A 254 26.07 1.76 6.42
N LEU A 255 25.73 2.69 7.32
CA LEU A 255 24.72 3.70 7.07
C LEU A 255 25.26 4.83 6.19
N PRO A 256 24.42 5.45 5.35
CA PRO A 256 24.79 6.69 4.69
C PRO A 256 24.96 7.79 5.75
N VAL A 257 25.81 8.80 5.46
CA VAL A 257 26.28 9.79 6.43
C VAL A 257 25.17 10.45 7.25
N GLY A 258 24.05 10.81 6.63
CA GLY A 258 22.91 11.45 7.31
C GLY A 258 22.24 10.55 8.35
N LEU A 259 22.14 9.24 8.10
CA LEU A 259 21.61 8.29 9.09
C LEU A 259 22.65 7.94 10.15
N ALA A 260 23.93 7.90 9.79
CA ALA A 260 25.01 7.70 10.75
C ALA A 260 25.09 8.86 11.77
N GLU A 261 24.99 10.11 11.31
CA GLU A 261 24.96 11.30 12.17
C GLU A 261 23.81 11.23 13.19
N VAL A 262 22.62 10.82 12.75
CA VAL A 262 21.45 10.66 13.63
C VAL A 262 21.64 9.49 14.59
N ALA A 263 22.15 8.35 14.13
CA ALA A 263 22.42 7.20 15.00
C ALA A 263 23.41 7.53 16.11
N LEU A 264 24.43 8.34 15.81
CA LEU A 264 25.44 8.80 16.77
C LEU A 264 24.89 9.74 17.84
N THR A 265 23.68 10.27 17.70
CA THR A 265 23.02 11.04 18.78
C THR A 265 22.56 10.16 19.95
N GLY A 266 22.47 8.83 19.75
CA GLY A 266 21.92 7.90 20.75
C GLY A 266 20.39 7.88 20.85
N HIS A 267 19.68 8.60 19.97
CA HIS A 267 18.22 8.65 19.95
C HIS A 267 17.55 7.52 19.13
N LEU A 268 18.32 6.73 18.38
CA LEU A 268 17.80 5.58 17.64
C LEU A 268 18.03 4.30 18.44
N SER A 269 17.02 3.45 18.50
CA SER A 269 17.16 2.12 19.09
C SER A 269 18.16 1.26 18.31
N VAL A 270 18.74 0.28 19.00
CA VAL A 270 19.59 -0.76 18.39
C VAL A 270 18.85 -1.47 17.25
N GLN A 271 17.55 -1.71 17.43
CA GLN A 271 16.68 -2.34 16.45
C GLN A 271 16.52 -1.47 15.20
N CYS A 272 16.36 -0.15 15.35
CA CYS A 272 16.32 0.78 14.24
C CYS A 272 17.66 0.83 13.48
N ILE A 273 18.78 0.90 14.19
CA ILE A 273 20.12 0.89 13.57
C ILE A 273 20.32 -0.38 12.74
N LYS A 274 19.96 -1.55 13.29
CA LYS A 274 20.04 -2.84 12.59
C LYS A 274 19.14 -2.88 11.36
N LEU A 275 17.90 -2.40 11.47
CA LEU A 275 16.98 -2.27 10.33
C LEU A 275 17.58 -1.40 9.21
N LEU A 276 18.16 -0.25 9.55
CA LEU A 276 18.79 0.63 8.57
C LEU A 276 20.04 -0.01 7.95
N ALA A 277 20.80 -0.79 8.72
CA ALA A 277 21.93 -1.56 8.20
C ALA A 277 21.49 -2.68 7.24
N GLU A 278 20.34 -3.31 7.48
CA GLU A 278 19.72 -4.27 6.54
C GLU A 278 19.37 -3.60 5.21
N VAL A 279 18.86 -2.35 5.24
CA VAL A 279 18.57 -1.58 4.02
C VAL A 279 19.81 -1.42 3.14
N ALA A 280 20.97 -1.15 3.73
CA ALA A 280 22.22 -1.00 3.00
C ALA A 280 22.61 -2.25 2.18
N SER A 281 22.13 -3.45 2.55
CA SER A 281 22.46 -4.70 1.86
C SER A 281 21.78 -4.88 0.49
N TRP A 282 20.63 -4.23 0.25
CA TRP A 282 19.90 -4.31 -1.02
C TRP A 282 19.90 -3.02 -1.83
N VAL A 283 20.35 -1.90 -1.26
CA VAL A 283 20.52 -0.63 -1.99
C VAL A 283 21.29 -0.78 -3.31
N PRO A 284 22.39 -1.57 -3.40
CA PRO A 284 23.08 -1.78 -4.67
C PRO A 284 22.21 -2.40 -5.78
N LEU A 285 21.21 -3.22 -5.41
CA LEU A 285 20.31 -3.87 -6.35
C LEU A 285 19.38 -2.85 -7.06
N VAL A 286 19.09 -1.72 -6.40
CA VAL A 286 18.23 -0.67 -6.96
C VAL A 286 18.89 -0.02 -8.17
N ASN A 287 20.18 0.31 -8.07
CA ASN A 287 20.93 0.97 -9.15
C ASN A 287 21.08 0.07 -10.39
N GLY A 288 20.95 -1.25 -10.27
CA GLY A 288 21.15 -2.21 -11.36
C GLY A 288 22.58 -2.29 -11.88
N ALA A 289 23.44 -1.35 -11.47
CA ALA A 289 24.84 -1.27 -11.81
C ALA A 289 25.62 -2.31 -11.01
N THR A 290 25.97 -3.39 -11.67
CA THR A 290 27.16 -4.14 -11.30
C THR A 290 28.33 -3.34 -11.83
N THR A 291 29.14 -2.79 -10.93
CA THR A 291 30.39 -2.10 -11.26
C THR A 291 31.44 -3.04 -11.88
N SER A 292 31.12 -4.32 -12.09
CA SER A 292 31.94 -5.28 -12.83
C SER A 292 31.08 -6.18 -13.70
N ALA A 293 31.51 -6.41 -14.95
CA ALA A 293 30.94 -7.41 -15.85
C ALA A 293 30.94 -8.83 -15.24
N GLU A 294 31.83 -9.11 -14.28
CA GLU A 294 31.91 -10.38 -13.55
C GLU A 294 30.82 -10.53 -12.47
N GLN A 295 30.17 -9.44 -12.08
CA GLN A 295 29.14 -9.44 -11.05
C GLN A 295 27.73 -9.31 -11.59
N ALA A 296 27.53 -9.25 -12.91
CA ALA A 296 26.23 -9.11 -13.56
C ALA A 296 25.19 -10.01 -12.89
N VAL A 297 24.44 -9.46 -11.94
CA VAL A 297 23.49 -10.22 -11.14
C VAL A 297 22.45 -10.69 -12.14
N ASN A 298 22.24 -12.00 -12.21
CA ASN A 298 21.16 -12.57 -13.00
C ASN A 298 19.89 -11.74 -12.74
N PRO A 299 19.24 -11.17 -13.78
CA PRO A 299 18.05 -10.34 -13.61
C PRO A 299 17.02 -10.99 -12.69
N ARG A 300 16.83 -12.32 -12.82
CA ARG A 300 15.97 -13.11 -11.96
C ARG A 300 16.37 -13.03 -10.49
N ASP A 301 17.64 -13.26 -10.16
CA ASP A 301 18.14 -13.21 -8.78
C ASP A 301 18.01 -11.80 -8.20
N ARG A 302 18.35 -10.78 -9.00
CA ARG A 302 18.18 -9.37 -8.63
C ARG A 302 16.72 -9.08 -8.26
N TYR A 303 15.77 -9.44 -9.11
CA TYR A 303 14.36 -9.14 -8.87
C TYR A 303 13.76 -10.01 -7.76
N CYS A 304 14.19 -11.27 -7.59
CA CYS A 304 13.81 -12.08 -6.43
C CYS A 304 14.26 -11.46 -5.11
N ARG A 305 15.48 -10.91 -5.05
CA ARG A 305 15.98 -10.19 -3.86
C ARG A 305 15.25 -8.87 -3.64
N LEU A 306 15.09 -8.05 -4.68
CA LEU A 306 14.27 -6.82 -4.63
C LEU A 306 12.80 -7.09 -4.29
N PHE A 307 12.31 -8.32 -4.49
CA PHE A 307 10.96 -8.72 -4.12
C PHE A 307 10.83 -9.10 -2.65
N ALA A 308 11.88 -9.67 -2.05
CA ALA A 308 11.89 -10.18 -0.69
C ALA A 308 12.44 -9.19 0.35
N GLU A 309 13.63 -8.64 0.10
CA GLU A 309 14.40 -7.89 1.10
C GLU A 309 13.75 -6.53 1.47
N PRO A 310 13.23 -5.73 0.52
CA PRO A 310 12.49 -4.51 0.86
C PRO A 310 11.16 -4.78 1.59
N ARG A 311 10.48 -5.90 1.30
CA ARG A 311 9.29 -6.31 2.04
C ARG A 311 9.60 -6.74 3.46
N GLU A 312 10.71 -7.46 3.65
CA GLU A 312 11.23 -7.79 4.97
C GLU A 312 11.55 -6.53 5.77
N CYS A 313 12.25 -5.58 5.17
CA CYS A 313 12.51 -4.26 5.76
C CYS A 313 11.21 -3.54 6.15
N SER A 314 10.23 -3.48 5.24
CA SER A 314 8.93 -2.84 5.51
C SER A 314 8.21 -3.52 6.68
N ARG A 315 8.18 -4.86 6.70
CA ARG A 315 7.62 -5.66 7.79
C ARG A 315 8.33 -5.34 9.10
N ASN A 316 9.65 -5.40 9.15
CA ASN A 316 10.46 -5.10 10.34
C ASN A 316 10.22 -3.67 10.86
N ALA A 317 10.12 -2.70 9.96
CA ALA A 317 9.84 -1.31 10.33
C ALA A 317 8.48 -1.17 11.05
N ILE A 318 7.43 -1.84 10.56
CA ILE A 318 6.12 -1.82 11.21
C ILE A 318 6.10 -2.61 12.52
N MET A 319 6.82 -3.73 12.60
CA MET A 319 6.97 -4.47 13.86
C MET A 319 7.66 -3.61 14.92
N LEU A 320 8.72 -2.89 14.55
CA LEU A 320 9.40 -1.96 15.44
C LEU A 320 8.48 -0.82 15.89
N LEU A 321 7.65 -0.27 15.00
CA LEU A 321 6.63 0.72 15.38
C LEU A 321 5.59 0.17 16.37
N LEU A 322 5.19 -1.10 16.23
CA LEU A 322 4.33 -1.75 17.21
C LEU A 322 5.01 -1.89 18.57
N ASP A 323 6.27 -2.31 18.59
CA ASP A 323 7.04 -2.46 19.83
C ASP A 323 7.27 -1.11 20.52
N LEU A 324 7.60 -0.05 19.77
CA LEU A 324 7.71 1.32 20.25
C LEU A 324 6.39 1.83 20.84
N ARG A 325 5.26 1.52 20.18
CA ARG A 325 3.95 1.91 20.68
C ARG A 325 3.59 1.17 21.98
N ARG A 326 3.87 -0.14 22.04
CA ARG A 326 3.58 -0.98 23.21
C ARG A 326 4.46 -0.67 24.41
N SER A 327 5.68 -0.17 24.20
CA SER A 327 6.55 0.30 25.28
C SER A 327 6.09 1.64 25.88
N GLY A 328 5.12 2.32 25.26
CA GLY A 328 4.60 3.61 25.74
C GLY A 328 5.56 4.77 25.53
N LEU A 329 6.63 4.57 24.74
CA LEU A 329 7.58 5.63 24.42
C LEU A 329 6.91 6.71 23.54
N PRO A 330 7.26 8.00 23.72
CA PRO A 330 6.73 9.06 22.89
C PRO A 330 7.15 8.90 21.42
N SER A 331 6.32 9.42 20.51
CA SER A 331 6.66 9.44 19.09
C SER A 331 7.86 10.35 18.84
N GLY A 332 8.98 9.76 18.43
CA GLY A 332 10.21 10.46 18.06
C GLY A 332 10.61 10.23 16.61
N LEU A 333 11.82 10.65 16.26
CA LEU A 333 12.37 10.52 14.90
C LEU A 333 12.35 9.08 14.37
N GLU A 334 12.59 8.10 15.25
CA GLU A 334 12.53 6.68 14.91
C GLU A 334 11.16 6.27 14.34
N HIS A 335 10.07 6.86 14.83
CA HIS A 335 8.73 6.58 14.31
C HIS A 335 8.58 7.10 12.88
N VAL A 336 9.14 8.28 12.60
CA VAL A 336 9.11 8.90 11.27
C VAL A 336 9.98 8.10 10.30
N ILE A 337 11.17 7.67 10.71
CA ILE A 337 12.06 6.83 9.91
C ILE A 337 11.38 5.52 9.56
N CYS A 338 10.88 4.77 10.55
CA CYS A 338 10.30 3.45 10.32
C CYS A 338 9.05 3.54 9.44
N LEU A 339 8.14 4.47 9.74
CA LEU A 339 6.91 4.62 8.97
C LEU A 339 7.18 5.17 7.57
N GLY A 340 8.09 6.13 7.44
CA GLY A 340 8.54 6.67 6.16
C GLY A 340 9.17 5.61 5.27
N LEU A 341 10.07 4.78 5.82
CA LEU A 341 10.68 3.66 5.11
C LEU A 341 9.63 2.62 4.70
N ALA A 342 8.74 2.22 5.61
CA ALA A 342 7.66 1.30 5.31
C ALA A 342 6.76 1.80 4.16
N ILE A 343 6.48 3.10 4.09
CA ILE A 343 5.72 3.69 2.97
C ILE A 343 6.56 3.77 1.69
N ALA A 344 7.86 4.09 1.79
CA ALA A 344 8.75 4.29 0.66
C ALA A 344 9.10 2.99 -0.08
N VAL A 345 9.40 1.93 0.68
CA VAL A 345 9.94 0.67 0.14
C VAL A 345 8.87 -0.40 -0.06
N ARG A 346 7.63 -0.17 0.36
CA ARG A 346 6.52 -1.06 0.04
C ARG A 346 6.31 -1.15 -1.47
N HIS A 347 5.81 -2.31 -1.86
CA HIS A 347 5.41 -2.58 -3.22
C HIS A 347 4.04 -1.97 -3.50
N VAL A 348 3.90 -1.41 -4.70
CA VAL A 348 2.67 -0.79 -5.16
C VAL A 348 2.33 -1.38 -6.50
N SER A 349 1.10 -1.85 -6.66
CA SER A 349 0.55 -2.09 -7.98
C SER A 349 -0.54 -1.06 -8.17
N GLY A 350 -0.44 -0.22 -9.22
CA GLY A 350 -1.52 0.73 -9.55
C GLY A 350 -2.86 0.04 -9.81
N GLU A 351 -2.81 -1.28 -9.97
CA GLU A 351 -3.89 -2.20 -10.25
C GLU A 351 -4.38 -2.95 -8.99
N ASN A 352 -3.54 -3.12 -7.96
CA ASN A 352 -3.96 -3.60 -6.64
C ASN A 352 -4.27 -2.41 -5.72
N ARG A 353 -5.48 -2.36 -5.17
CA ARG A 353 -5.86 -1.39 -4.11
C ARG A 353 -5.16 -1.68 -2.76
N THR A 354 -3.84 -1.77 -2.75
CA THR A 354 -3.02 -1.78 -1.53
C THR A 354 -2.98 -0.43 -0.82
N ASN A 355 -3.65 0.58 -1.40
CA ASN A 355 -3.74 1.94 -0.89
C ASN A 355 -4.74 2.12 0.28
N ILE A 356 -5.35 1.04 0.78
CA ILE A 356 -6.36 1.10 1.86
C ILE A 356 -5.84 1.76 3.14
N PHE A 357 -4.53 1.69 3.40
CA PHE A 357 -3.90 2.27 4.59
C PHE A 357 -3.25 3.62 4.32
N ASP A 358 -3.15 4.08 3.07
CA ASP A 358 -2.30 5.23 2.68
C ASP A 358 -2.67 6.49 3.43
N THR A 359 -3.96 6.81 3.47
CA THR A 359 -4.46 8.00 4.18
C THR A 359 -4.11 7.95 5.66
N ALA A 360 -4.27 6.79 6.30
CA ALA A 360 -4.02 6.62 7.73
C ALA A 360 -2.51 6.60 8.05
N SER A 361 -1.72 5.89 7.23
CA SER A 361 -0.25 5.86 7.33
C SER A 361 0.35 7.25 7.13
N LEU A 362 -0.10 8.00 6.13
CA LEU A 362 0.37 9.36 5.87
C LEU A 362 -0.05 10.32 7.00
N ALA A 363 -1.29 10.21 7.50
CA ALA A 363 -1.73 11.01 8.64
C ALA A 363 -0.88 10.73 9.89
N ALA A 364 -0.58 9.46 10.16
CA ALA A 364 0.30 9.06 11.27
C ALA A 364 1.73 9.58 11.09
N LEU A 365 2.28 9.53 9.86
CA LEU A 365 3.60 10.05 9.54
C LEU A 365 3.68 11.57 9.74
N THR A 366 2.70 12.32 9.22
CA THR A 366 2.63 13.78 9.39
C THR A 366 2.46 14.16 10.86
N LYS A 367 1.67 13.41 11.63
CA LYS A 367 1.54 13.60 13.07
C LYS A 367 2.87 13.36 13.77
N GLY A 368 3.58 12.28 13.44
CA GLY A 368 4.89 11.95 14.01
C GLY A 368 5.95 13.03 13.70
N ALA A 369 6.01 13.50 12.45
CA ALA A 369 6.92 14.56 12.05
C ALA A 369 6.67 15.88 12.81
N LYS A 370 5.39 16.24 13.02
CA LYS A 370 4.99 17.44 13.77
C LYS A 370 5.19 17.34 15.28
N ALA A 371 5.31 16.13 15.82
CA ALA A 371 5.51 15.90 17.24
C ALA A 371 6.99 16.02 17.68
N ILE A 372 7.92 16.13 16.73
CA ILE A 372 9.34 16.36 17.02
C ILE A 372 9.51 17.85 17.34
N ASP A 373 9.47 18.17 18.63
CA ASP A 373 9.71 19.52 19.11
C ASP A 373 11.19 19.89 18.95
N SER A 374 11.46 21.05 18.33
CA SER A 374 12.82 21.59 18.13
C SER A 374 13.82 20.58 17.52
N PRO A 375 13.57 20.08 16.29
CA PRO A 375 14.43 19.09 15.65
C PRO A 375 15.86 19.62 15.50
N SER A 376 16.85 18.78 15.78
CA SER A 376 18.25 19.10 15.48
C SER A 376 18.45 19.27 13.97
N VAL A 377 19.64 19.72 13.55
CA VAL A 377 19.96 19.81 12.11
C VAL A 377 19.86 18.44 11.45
N ALA A 378 20.39 17.39 12.08
CA ALA A 378 20.33 16.02 11.57
C ALA A 378 18.88 15.51 11.48
N ASP A 379 18.06 15.77 12.51
CA ASP A 379 16.64 15.37 12.51
C ASP A 379 15.87 16.08 11.38
N SER A 380 16.12 17.39 11.22
CA SER A 380 15.51 18.20 10.16
C SER A 380 15.87 17.66 8.77
N GLU A 381 17.12 17.24 8.57
CA GLU A 381 17.57 16.64 7.31
C GLU A 381 16.88 15.30 7.02
N VAL A 382 16.67 14.45 8.04
CA VAL A 382 15.86 13.22 7.91
C VAL A 382 14.42 13.55 7.53
N LEU A 383 13.81 14.53 8.19
CA LEU A 383 12.43 14.96 7.91
C LEU A 383 12.28 15.44 6.47
N ILE A 384 13.25 16.22 5.97
CA ILE A 384 13.29 16.68 4.58
C ILE A 384 13.38 15.49 3.61
N TRP A 385 14.31 14.56 3.86
CA TRP A 385 14.52 13.39 3.00
C TRP A 385 13.31 12.45 2.98
N ILE A 386 12.78 12.06 4.14
CA ILE A 386 11.59 11.19 4.25
C ILE A 386 10.38 11.83 3.60
N SER A 387 10.15 13.13 3.83
CA SER A 387 9.02 13.86 3.24
C SER A 387 9.07 13.86 1.71
N LEU A 388 10.25 14.12 1.14
CA LEU A 388 10.44 14.04 -0.32
C LEU A 388 10.24 12.62 -0.84
N LEU A 389 10.88 11.64 -0.20
CA LEU A 389 10.84 10.23 -0.61
C LEU A 389 9.41 9.69 -0.58
N VAL A 390 8.66 9.95 0.49
CA VAL A 390 7.27 9.54 0.66
C VAL A 390 6.37 10.29 -0.31
N GLY A 391 6.53 11.62 -0.45
CA GLY A 391 5.78 12.41 -1.42
C GLY A 391 5.96 11.92 -2.85
N TRP A 392 7.20 11.58 -3.23
CA TRP A 392 7.50 11.01 -4.54
C TRP A 392 6.93 9.59 -4.69
N ARG A 393 7.12 8.72 -3.69
CA ARG A 393 6.67 7.32 -3.76
C ARG A 393 5.16 7.19 -3.83
N THR A 394 4.44 8.03 -3.08
CA THR A 394 2.96 8.02 -3.02
C THR A 394 2.32 8.82 -4.16
N HIS A 395 3.13 9.41 -5.03
CA HIS A 395 2.63 10.07 -6.21
C HIS A 395 2.12 9.05 -7.23
N SER A 396 0.80 8.87 -7.26
CA SER A 396 0.07 8.14 -8.29
C SER A 396 -0.55 9.09 -9.31
N ALA A 397 -1.34 8.58 -10.27
CA ALA A 397 -2.12 9.38 -11.21
C ALA A 397 -3.05 10.41 -10.53
N LYS A 398 -3.35 10.25 -9.23
CA LYS A 398 -4.05 11.24 -8.40
C LYS A 398 -3.18 11.64 -7.21
N PRO A 399 -3.00 12.96 -6.94
CA PRO A 399 -2.31 13.41 -5.74
C PRO A 399 -3.05 12.93 -4.50
N ILE A 400 -2.29 12.48 -3.49
CA ILE A 400 -2.84 12.14 -2.17
C ILE A 400 -2.68 13.38 -1.29
N PRO A 401 -3.76 14.06 -0.89
CA PRO A 401 -3.66 15.31 -0.13
C PRO A 401 -2.81 15.20 1.14
N ARG A 402 -2.83 14.04 1.82
CA ARG A 402 -2.02 13.79 3.02
C ARG A 402 -0.51 13.73 2.77
N ALA A 403 -0.09 13.28 1.60
CA ALA A 403 1.33 13.31 1.22
C ALA A 403 1.78 14.75 0.93
N ASP A 404 0.90 15.52 0.29
CA ASP A 404 1.13 16.94 0.04
C ASP A 404 1.24 17.72 1.37
N GLU A 405 0.37 17.45 2.35
CA GLU A 405 0.44 18.06 3.69
C GLU A 405 1.80 17.86 4.39
N LEU A 406 2.43 16.69 4.23
CA LEU A 406 3.75 16.41 4.81
C LEU A 406 4.85 17.23 4.14
N LEU A 407 4.81 17.30 2.80
CA LEU A 407 5.78 18.09 2.04
C LEU A 407 5.62 19.59 2.30
N ASP A 408 4.38 20.06 2.36
CA ASP A 408 4.07 21.46 2.63
C ASP A 408 4.54 21.87 4.03
N TYR A 409 4.31 21.03 5.05
CA TYR A 409 4.85 21.23 6.41
C TYR A 409 6.37 21.39 6.39
N VAL A 410 7.09 20.50 5.70
CA VAL A 410 8.55 20.56 5.61
C VAL A 410 9.04 21.82 4.88
N LEU A 411 8.33 22.26 3.84
CA LEU A 411 8.62 23.50 3.09
C LEU A 411 8.43 24.76 3.93
N GLU A 412 7.44 24.74 4.82
CA GLU A 412 7.14 25.83 5.75
C GLU A 412 8.16 25.86 6.90
N SER A 413 8.38 24.72 7.57
CA SER A 413 9.18 24.62 8.79
C SER A 413 10.69 24.69 8.58
N PHE A 414 11.21 24.22 7.44
CA PHE A 414 12.67 24.10 7.25
C PHE A 414 13.16 24.98 6.09
N PRO A 415 13.85 26.11 6.33
CA PRO A 415 14.34 26.96 5.24
C PRO A 415 15.24 26.25 4.22
N ALA A 416 15.93 25.18 4.63
CA ALA A 416 16.78 24.39 3.74
C ALA A 416 15.97 23.63 2.66
N SER A 417 14.69 23.35 2.89
CA SER A 417 13.84 22.63 1.93
C SER A 417 13.33 23.51 0.77
N ARG A 418 13.52 24.83 0.83
CA ARG A 418 12.96 25.79 -0.13
C ARG A 418 13.75 25.94 -1.43
N THR A 419 14.93 25.32 -1.53
CA THR A 419 15.75 25.37 -2.75
C THR A 419 16.23 23.97 -3.11
N TRP A 420 16.05 23.57 -4.38
CA TRP A 420 16.48 22.25 -4.85
C TRP A 420 17.94 21.96 -4.59
N LYS A 421 18.84 22.95 -4.77
CA LYS A 421 20.28 22.80 -4.50
C LYS A 421 20.57 22.33 -3.07
N LYS A 422 19.83 22.84 -2.08
CA LYS A 422 19.98 22.42 -0.67
C LYS A 422 19.31 21.07 -0.43
N VAL A 423 18.09 20.88 -0.94
CA VAL A 423 17.35 19.61 -0.82
C VAL A 423 18.15 18.44 -1.40
N SER A 424 18.71 18.59 -2.60
CA SER A 424 19.51 17.55 -3.24
C SER A 424 20.81 17.27 -2.48
N MET A 425 21.47 18.30 -1.95
CA MET A 425 22.65 18.13 -1.09
C MET A 425 22.31 17.36 0.20
N ILE A 426 21.18 17.68 0.84
CA ILE A 426 20.67 16.95 2.01
C ILE A 426 20.35 15.50 1.62
N CYS A 427 19.57 15.27 0.56
CA CYS A 427 19.16 13.92 0.16
C CYS A 427 20.34 13.02 -0.23
N ARG A 428 21.44 13.59 -0.74
CA ARG A 428 22.69 12.86 -1.02
C ARG A 428 23.43 12.37 0.23
N LYS A 429 23.08 12.87 1.42
CA LYS A 429 23.55 12.31 2.69
C LYS A 429 22.86 10.99 3.05
N PHE A 430 21.77 10.64 2.37
CA PHE A 430 20.95 9.45 2.63
C PHE A 430 21.08 8.46 1.46
N TRP A 431 20.18 7.48 1.36
CA TRP A 431 20.10 6.61 0.19
C TRP A 431 19.60 7.38 -1.03
N TRP A 432 20.56 7.84 -1.83
CA TRP A 432 20.34 8.58 -3.07
C TRP A 432 20.51 7.68 -4.29
N PHE A 433 19.59 7.80 -5.24
CA PHE A 433 19.60 7.04 -6.49
C PHE A 433 19.53 8.01 -7.66
N GLU A 434 20.59 8.06 -8.46
CA GLU A 434 20.71 9.02 -9.57
C GLU A 434 19.59 8.83 -10.61
N CYS A 435 19.11 7.61 -10.81
CA CYS A 435 18.02 7.29 -11.72
C CYS A 435 16.68 7.94 -11.35
N PHE A 436 16.48 8.35 -10.10
CA PHE A 436 15.24 8.99 -9.64
C PHE A 436 15.38 10.51 -9.44
N GLN A 437 16.54 11.10 -9.72
CA GLN A 437 16.81 12.51 -9.46
C GLN A 437 15.75 13.44 -10.09
N SER A 438 15.45 13.25 -11.37
CA SER A 438 14.51 14.10 -12.12
C SER A 438 13.10 14.05 -11.53
N GLU A 439 12.67 12.86 -11.10
CA GLU A 439 11.36 12.66 -10.50
C GLU A 439 11.27 13.23 -9.07
N TRP A 440 12.36 13.16 -8.31
CA TRP A 440 12.46 13.78 -6.99
C TRP A 440 12.41 15.31 -7.11
N GLU A 441 13.11 15.88 -8.09
CA GLU A 441 13.06 17.31 -8.36
C GLU A 441 11.64 17.76 -8.77
N GLU A 442 10.97 17.00 -9.63
CA GLU A 442 9.58 17.28 -10.00
C GLU A 442 8.65 17.19 -8.79
N CYS A 443 8.81 16.19 -7.92
CA CYS A 443 8.03 16.09 -6.70
C CYS A 443 8.20 17.32 -5.81
N TRP A 444 9.45 17.75 -5.58
CA TRP A 444 9.77 18.95 -4.83
C TRP A 444 9.17 20.23 -5.46
N ARG A 445 9.33 20.39 -6.78
CA ARG A 445 8.86 21.56 -7.54
C ARG A 445 7.35 21.76 -7.43
N ARG A 446 6.59 20.67 -7.43
CA ARG A 446 5.14 20.72 -7.20
C ARG A 446 4.79 21.21 -5.80
N GLY A 447 5.50 20.76 -4.79
CA GLY A 447 5.35 21.27 -3.41
C GLY A 447 5.58 22.77 -3.34
N VAL A 448 6.67 23.26 -3.93
CA VAL A 448 6.98 24.70 -3.99
C VAL A 448 5.89 25.48 -4.74
N THR A 449 5.43 24.96 -5.88
CA THR A 449 4.36 25.59 -6.67
C THR A 449 3.08 25.72 -5.86
N ARG A 450 2.68 24.67 -5.13
CA ARG A 450 1.51 24.74 -4.24
C ARG A 450 1.67 25.77 -3.13
N GLN A 451 2.84 25.83 -2.50
CA GLN A 451 3.12 26.80 -1.43
C GLN A 451 3.04 28.24 -1.96
N GLN A 452 3.58 28.50 -3.15
CA GLN A 452 3.47 29.79 -3.83
C GLN A 452 2.00 30.14 -4.13
N GLN A 453 1.22 29.19 -4.65
CA GLN A 453 -0.21 29.40 -4.89
C GLN A 453 -0.99 29.71 -3.60
N ARG A 454 -0.68 29.03 -2.49
CA ARG A 454 -1.29 29.31 -1.18
C ARG A 454 -0.98 30.73 -0.70
N SER A 455 0.29 31.13 -0.70
CA SER A 455 0.69 32.48 -0.29
C SER A 455 0.06 33.59 -1.15
N LEU A 456 -0.10 33.38 -2.46
CA LEU A 456 -0.81 34.30 -3.36
C LEU A 456 -2.31 34.36 -3.05
N SER A 457 -2.93 33.22 -2.73
CA SER A 457 -4.36 33.15 -2.36
C SER A 457 -4.65 33.79 -1.01
N GLU A 458 -3.75 33.65 -0.05
CA GLU A 458 -3.81 34.29 1.27
C GLU A 458 -3.64 35.80 1.15
N SER A 459 -2.68 36.25 0.34
CA SER A 459 -2.48 37.69 0.07
C SER A 459 -3.71 38.31 -0.60
N ARG A 460 -4.34 37.59 -1.55
CA ARG A 460 -5.58 38.04 -2.19
C ARG A 460 -6.76 38.06 -1.24
N SER A 461 -6.94 37.03 -0.41
CA SER A 461 -8.04 37.00 0.57
C SER A 461 -7.86 38.08 1.63
N HIS A 462 -6.62 38.37 2.04
CA HIS A 462 -6.31 39.48 2.93
C HIS A 462 -6.61 40.83 2.28
N ALA A 463 -6.24 41.02 1.01
CA ALA A 463 -6.57 42.25 0.26
C ALA A 463 -8.08 42.45 0.07
N VAL A 464 -8.83 41.39 -0.22
CA VAL A 464 -10.30 41.43 -0.33
C VAL A 464 -10.94 41.76 1.02
N ARG A 465 -10.54 41.08 2.10
CA ARG A 465 -11.03 41.37 3.46
C ARG A 465 -10.70 42.80 3.90
N SER A 466 -9.51 43.30 3.59
CA SER A 466 -9.14 44.70 3.85
C SER A 466 -10.03 45.67 3.08
N ARG A 467 -10.38 45.36 1.82
CA ARG A 467 -11.30 46.18 1.00
C ARG A 467 -12.74 46.12 1.49
N GLU A 468 -13.24 44.94 1.88
CA GLU A 468 -14.58 44.76 2.46
C GLU A 468 -14.71 45.47 3.81
N ALA A 469 -13.69 45.39 4.67
CA ALA A 469 -13.65 46.14 5.92
C ALA A 469 -13.69 47.65 5.68
N LEU A 470 -12.99 48.14 4.66
CA LEU A 470 -13.00 49.55 4.26
C LEU A 470 -14.38 49.98 3.75
N VAL A 471 -15.04 49.15 2.93
CA VAL A 471 -16.40 49.41 2.42
C VAL A 471 -17.46 49.35 3.54
N ALA A 472 -17.37 48.38 4.45
CA ALA A 472 -18.28 48.27 5.60
C ALA A 472 -18.16 49.48 6.55
N ALA A 473 -16.95 49.99 6.76
CA ALA A 473 -16.73 51.24 7.49
C ALA A 473 -17.29 52.49 6.77
N SER A 474 -17.54 52.39 5.46
CA SER A 474 -18.07 53.48 4.63
C SER A 474 -19.60 53.52 4.55
N LEU A 475 -20.31 52.47 4.99
CA LEU A 475 -21.77 52.42 4.93
C LEU A 475 -22.41 53.22 6.08
N PRO A 476 -23.39 54.10 5.80
CA PRO A 476 -24.01 54.93 6.84
C PRO A 476 -24.80 54.06 7.83
N ARG A 477 -24.55 54.27 9.13
CA ARG A 477 -25.26 53.59 10.24
C ARG A 477 -26.77 53.80 10.08
N PRO A 478 -27.60 52.75 10.16
CA PRO A 478 -29.05 52.91 10.13
C PRO A 478 -29.47 53.79 11.30
N ALA A 479 -30.26 54.82 10.99
CA ALA A 479 -30.76 55.80 11.94
C ALA A 479 -31.43 55.07 13.11
N SER A 480 -30.79 55.15 14.28
CA SER A 480 -31.44 54.85 15.55
C SER A 480 -32.63 55.81 15.67
N GLY A 481 -33.83 55.26 15.44
CA GLY A 481 -35.07 55.92 15.80
C GLY A 481 -35.06 56.15 17.30
N ARG A 482 -34.68 57.37 17.71
CA ARG A 482 -35.01 57.91 19.02
C ARG A 482 -36.52 58.06 19.06
N ILE A 483 -37.18 57.10 19.70
CA ILE A 483 -38.54 57.29 20.21
C ILE A 483 -38.41 58.40 21.26
N HIS A 484 -39.03 59.53 20.93
CA HIS A 484 -39.08 60.72 21.75
C HIS A 484 -39.78 60.43 23.09
N SER A 485 -39.13 60.92 24.13
CA SER A 485 -39.70 61.29 25.41
C SER A 485 -40.91 62.22 25.23
N ASN A 486 -42.06 61.83 25.78
CA ASN A 486 -43.10 62.73 26.25
C ASN A 486 -43.24 62.47 27.76
N VAL A 487 -42.92 63.40 28.67
CA VAL A 487 -43.53 64.72 28.94
C VAL A 487 -44.52 64.60 30.11
N ASP A 488 -44.26 65.48 31.09
CA ASP A 488 -45.05 66.02 32.19
C ASP A 488 -45.38 65.11 33.39
N GLU A 489 -44.96 65.49 34.61
CA GLU A 489 -45.52 66.57 35.45
C GLU A 489 -47.02 66.35 35.74
N VAL A 490 -47.34 66.12 37.02
CA VAL A 490 -48.27 66.87 37.87
C VAL A 490 -48.64 65.98 39.07
N GLU A 491 -48.41 66.55 40.27
CA GLU A 491 -48.90 66.20 41.63
C GLU A 491 -48.85 64.73 42.11
#